data_AF-A0A4Y9ZJS7-F1
#
_entry.id   AF-A0A4Y9ZJS7-F1
#
_cell.length_a   1.000
_cell.length_b   1.000
_cell.length_c   1.000
_cell.angle_alpha   90.00
_cell.angle_beta   90.00
_cell.angle_gamma   90.00
#
_symmetry.space_group_name_H-M   'P 1'
#
loop_
_entity.id
_entity.type
_entity.pdbx_description
1 polymer ?
#
loop_
_entity_poly.entity_id
_entity_poly.type
_entity_poly.pdbx_seq_one_letter_code
_entity_poly.pdbx_strand_id
1 'polypeptide(L)'
;MSQSSLCYKCHQPSETLKRCSGCEKVWYCSTECHSAHWVEHIFDCVPRRPITTADHLALAVHTNILPLHKQTSSEYGFDSAWTASNRMFLLKIYTGLIKELGVSPKTIRKWRAAGILLNEIKREFPILLIQRHGQPYLACFSWLLENEWVLNGQSPEHSLSLRIKDGLKAFERAWHLLGGPRDVDLEEANMIVLQWPPDKRECFEFYRGAVINWYPLRSVPRWLWFGFCACAGEKDEYDLNNRLGLCGK
;
A
#
# COMPACT_ATOMS: atom_id res chain seq x y z
N MET A 1 -20.68 -40.32 1.53
CA MET A 1 -20.34 -38.91 1.17
C MET A 1 -18.82 -38.83 1.04
N SER A 2 -18.30 -38.66 -0.18
CA SER A 2 -16.86 -38.67 -0.47
C SER A 2 -16.18 -37.48 0.22
N GLN A 3 -15.28 -37.75 1.17
CA GLN A 3 -14.44 -36.72 1.76
C GLN A 3 -13.50 -36.19 0.68
N SER A 4 -13.48 -34.86 0.50
CA SER A 4 -12.55 -34.15 -0.39
C SER A 4 -11.12 -34.64 -0.15
N SER A 5 -10.56 -35.37 -1.12
CA SER A 5 -9.19 -35.92 -1.10
C SER A 5 -8.14 -34.91 -1.57
N LEU A 6 -8.51 -33.66 -1.77
CA LEU A 6 -7.64 -32.61 -2.30
C LEU A 6 -7.14 -31.66 -1.20
N CYS A 7 -5.86 -31.30 -1.29
CA CYS A 7 -5.29 -30.24 -0.48
C CYS A 7 -5.93 -28.89 -0.84
N TYR A 8 -6.38 -28.12 0.15
CA TYR A 8 -7.03 -26.83 -0.10
C TYR A 8 -6.11 -25.82 -0.79
N LYS A 9 -4.78 -25.89 -0.54
CA LYS A 9 -3.83 -24.90 -1.09
C LYS A 9 -3.30 -25.25 -2.47
N CYS A 10 -2.86 -26.49 -2.69
CA CYS A 10 -2.26 -26.89 -3.97
C CYS A 10 -3.22 -27.63 -4.90
N HIS A 11 -4.44 -27.93 -4.42
CA HIS A 11 -5.48 -28.68 -5.12
C HIS A 11 -5.06 -30.07 -5.61
N GLN A 12 -3.91 -30.57 -5.14
CA GLN A 12 -3.43 -31.91 -5.45
C GLN A 12 -4.07 -32.95 -4.52
N PRO A 13 -4.37 -34.15 -5.03
CA PRO A 13 -4.79 -35.25 -4.20
C PRO A 13 -3.67 -35.66 -3.24
N SER A 14 -4.05 -36.09 -2.04
CA SER A 14 -3.11 -36.65 -1.09
C SER A 14 -3.79 -37.73 -0.25
N GLU A 15 -3.09 -38.83 -0.06
CA GLU A 15 -3.56 -39.93 0.79
C GLU A 15 -3.58 -39.54 2.29
N THR A 16 -2.81 -38.52 2.67
CA THR A 16 -2.60 -38.12 4.08
C THR A 16 -2.86 -36.64 4.30
N LEU A 17 -4.11 -36.23 4.11
CA LEU A 17 -4.54 -34.87 4.41
C LEU A 17 -4.64 -34.62 5.92
N LYS A 18 -4.03 -33.51 6.37
CA LYS A 18 -4.10 -33.00 7.73
C LYS A 18 -5.13 -31.89 7.83
N ARG A 19 -6.03 -31.99 8.81
CA ARG A 19 -7.03 -30.94 9.11
C ARG A 19 -6.39 -29.75 9.79
N CYS A 20 -6.90 -28.55 9.53
CA CYS A 20 -6.60 -27.39 10.35
C CYS A 20 -7.05 -27.64 11.79
N SER A 21 -6.14 -27.49 12.75
CA SER A 21 -6.41 -27.72 14.18
C SER A 21 -7.18 -26.59 14.88
N GLY A 22 -7.49 -25.51 14.15
CA GLY A 22 -8.31 -24.40 14.63
C GLY A 22 -9.78 -24.56 14.28
N CYS A 23 -10.09 -24.59 12.98
CA CYS A 23 -11.48 -24.66 12.50
C CYS A 23 -11.96 -26.07 12.14
N GLU A 24 -11.06 -27.03 11.92
CA GLU A 24 -11.34 -28.38 11.43
C GLU A 24 -12.07 -28.47 10.07
N LYS A 25 -12.25 -27.34 9.37
CA LYS A 25 -13.03 -27.22 8.12
C LYS A 25 -12.21 -27.32 6.83
N VAL A 26 -10.88 -27.27 6.91
CA VAL A 26 -9.99 -27.29 5.75
C VAL A 26 -8.85 -28.28 5.94
N TRP A 27 -8.35 -28.82 4.84
CA TRP A 27 -7.38 -29.91 4.80
C TRP A 27 -6.16 -29.54 3.95
N TYR A 28 -4.98 -29.95 4.39
CA TYR A 28 -3.71 -29.68 3.70
C TYR A 28 -2.87 -30.95 3.61
N CYS A 29 -2.15 -31.14 2.51
CA CYS A 29 -1.20 -32.24 2.40
C CYS A 29 0.06 -32.04 3.26
N SER A 30 0.38 -30.80 3.63
CA SER A 30 1.62 -30.49 4.35
C SER A 30 1.54 -29.20 5.18
N THR A 31 2.53 -29.03 6.07
CA THR A 31 2.65 -27.81 6.89
C THR A 31 2.99 -26.59 6.03
N GLU A 32 3.69 -26.79 4.92
CA GLU A 32 4.03 -25.76 3.94
C GLU A 32 2.76 -25.26 3.24
N CYS A 33 1.90 -26.18 2.77
CA CYS A 33 0.60 -25.82 2.18
C CYS A 33 -0.31 -25.11 3.19
N HIS A 34 -0.32 -25.57 4.44
CA HIS A 34 -1.03 -24.87 5.52
C HIS A 34 -0.49 -23.46 5.73
N SER A 35 0.84 -23.30 5.83
CA SER A 35 1.48 -22.01 6.12
C SER A 35 1.34 -21.01 4.98
N ALA A 36 1.42 -21.49 3.73
CA ALA A 36 1.21 -20.68 2.53
C ALA A 36 -0.24 -20.21 2.36
N HIS A 37 -1.22 -20.97 2.86
CA HIS A 37 -2.63 -20.54 2.89
C HIS A 37 -2.99 -19.74 4.14
N TRP A 38 -2.21 -19.87 5.22
CA TRP A 38 -2.56 -19.34 6.53
C TRP A 38 -2.82 -17.82 6.51
N VAL A 39 -2.12 -17.08 5.66
CA VAL A 39 -2.27 -15.61 5.54
C VAL A 39 -3.71 -15.21 5.17
N GLU A 40 -4.38 -16.00 4.33
CA GLU A 40 -5.78 -15.77 3.96
C GLU A 40 -6.71 -16.50 4.93
N HIS A 41 -6.39 -17.77 5.24
CA HIS A 41 -7.24 -18.62 6.05
C HIS A 41 -7.49 -18.10 7.47
N ILE A 42 -6.54 -17.40 8.08
CA ILE A 42 -6.63 -16.94 9.47
C ILE A 42 -7.90 -16.14 9.76
N PHE A 43 -8.44 -15.42 8.76
CA PHE A 43 -9.62 -14.58 8.90
C PHE A 43 -10.95 -15.36 8.91
N ASP A 44 -10.97 -16.56 8.32
CA ASP A 44 -12.13 -17.45 8.31
C ASP A 44 -11.96 -18.66 9.26
N CYS A 45 -10.86 -18.67 10.01
CA CYS A 45 -10.51 -19.73 10.96
C CYS A 45 -10.97 -19.39 12.38
N VAL A 46 -10.78 -20.34 13.31
CA VAL A 46 -10.81 -20.09 14.76
C VAL A 46 -9.35 -20.16 15.26
N PRO A 47 -8.56 -19.09 15.07
CA PRO A 47 -7.15 -19.11 15.43
C PRO A 47 -6.99 -19.19 16.96
N ARG A 48 -5.98 -19.93 17.43
CA ARG A 48 -5.61 -20.01 18.85
C ARG A 48 -4.93 -18.73 19.37
N ARG A 49 -4.84 -17.69 18.55
CA ARG A 49 -4.26 -16.39 18.87
C ARG A 49 -5.12 -15.29 18.26
N PRO A 50 -5.05 -14.06 18.79
CA PRO A 50 -5.70 -12.93 18.17
C PRO A 50 -5.17 -12.68 16.77
N ILE A 51 -6.05 -12.23 15.88
CA ILE A 51 -5.69 -11.61 14.61
C ILE A 51 -5.12 -10.22 14.92
N THR A 52 -4.01 -9.89 14.27
CA THR A 52 -3.22 -8.69 14.57
C THR A 52 -3.13 -7.78 13.37
N THR A 53 -2.74 -6.53 13.58
CA THR A 53 -2.48 -5.56 12.49
C THR A 53 -1.43 -6.08 11.51
N ALA A 54 -0.46 -6.88 11.97
CA ALA A 54 0.52 -7.54 11.12
C ALA A 54 -0.06 -8.64 10.22
N ASP A 55 -1.12 -9.33 10.67
CA ASP A 55 -1.80 -10.34 9.84
C ASP A 55 -2.56 -9.67 8.70
N HIS A 56 -3.22 -8.54 8.97
CA HIS A 56 -3.83 -7.70 7.93
C HIS A 56 -2.78 -7.15 6.95
N LEU A 57 -1.59 -6.77 7.43
CA LEU A 57 -0.47 -6.36 6.56
C LEU A 57 -0.03 -7.51 5.65
N ALA A 58 0.09 -8.72 6.19
CA ALA A 58 0.48 -9.88 5.40
C ALA A 58 -0.58 -10.22 4.35
N LEU A 59 -1.86 -10.08 4.66
CA LEU A 59 -2.95 -10.21 3.69
C LEU A 59 -2.83 -9.18 2.55
N ALA A 60 -2.59 -7.91 2.90
CA ALA A 60 -2.37 -6.83 1.93
C ALA A 60 -1.19 -7.15 0.98
N VAL A 61 -0.06 -7.62 1.52
CA VAL A 61 1.09 -8.07 0.74
C VAL A 61 0.77 -9.29 -0.14
N HIS A 62 0.00 -10.24 0.36
CA HIS A 62 -0.34 -11.45 -0.39
C HIS A 62 -1.25 -11.16 -1.57
N THR A 63 -2.25 -10.31 -1.34
CA THR A 63 -3.22 -9.86 -2.34
C THR A 63 -2.68 -8.75 -3.25
N ASN A 64 -1.55 -8.13 -2.89
CA ASN A 64 -0.98 -6.98 -3.59
C ASN A 64 -1.96 -5.79 -3.63
N ILE A 65 -2.69 -5.58 -2.54
CA ILE A 65 -3.65 -4.50 -2.33
C ILE A 65 -3.19 -3.70 -1.10
N LEU A 66 -3.39 -2.38 -1.10
CA LEU A 66 -3.08 -1.56 0.08
C LEU A 66 -3.91 -2.03 1.30
N PRO A 67 -3.37 -1.92 2.53
CA PRO A 67 -4.10 -2.33 3.72
C PRO A 67 -5.43 -1.58 3.87
N LEU A 68 -6.54 -2.34 3.87
CA LEU A 68 -7.89 -1.80 4.13
C LEU A 68 -8.14 -1.58 5.62
N HIS A 69 -7.41 -2.31 6.49
CA HIS A 69 -7.56 -2.19 7.93
C HIS A 69 -6.90 -0.91 8.44
N LYS A 70 -7.70 0.07 8.88
CA LYS A 70 -7.26 1.41 9.28
C LYS A 70 -6.11 1.42 10.28
N GLN A 71 -6.17 0.59 11.32
CA GLN A 71 -5.08 0.55 12.30
C GLN A 71 -3.79 -0.02 11.70
N THR A 72 -3.88 -0.97 10.76
CA THR A 72 -2.70 -1.47 10.05
C THR A 72 -2.07 -0.36 9.20
N SER A 73 -2.88 0.43 8.51
CA SER A 73 -2.39 1.54 7.68
C SER A 73 -1.62 2.58 8.51
N SER A 74 -2.13 2.91 9.69
CA SER A 74 -1.46 3.81 10.63
C SER A 74 -0.19 3.20 11.22
N GLU A 75 -0.26 1.99 11.78
CA GLU A 75 0.86 1.38 12.51
C GLU A 75 2.07 1.02 11.65
N TYR A 76 1.86 0.83 10.35
CA TYR A 76 2.88 0.46 9.38
C TYR A 76 3.19 1.57 8.37
N GLY A 77 2.80 2.82 8.66
CA GLY A 77 3.25 4.00 7.92
C GLY A 77 2.54 4.28 6.59
N PHE A 78 1.52 3.53 6.21
CA PHE A 78 0.75 3.80 4.98
C PHE A 78 -0.03 5.11 5.06
N ASP A 79 -0.48 5.51 6.25
CA ASP A 79 -1.11 6.82 6.47
C ASP A 79 -0.10 7.97 6.36
N SER A 80 1.18 7.70 6.67
CA SER A 80 2.29 8.64 6.52
C SER A 80 2.77 8.73 5.07
N ALA A 81 2.66 7.64 4.31
CA ALA A 81 2.92 7.61 2.86
C ALA A 81 1.71 8.21 2.11
N TRP A 82 1.70 9.51 1.85
CA TRP A 82 0.47 10.19 1.41
C TRP A 82 0.06 9.95 -0.05
N THR A 83 1.02 9.77 -0.95
CA THR A 83 0.71 9.51 -2.37
C THR A 83 0.47 8.03 -2.60
N ALA A 84 -0.36 7.70 -3.59
CA ALA A 84 -0.57 6.30 -3.98
C ALA A 84 0.76 5.61 -4.34
N SER A 85 1.66 6.32 -5.00
CA SER A 85 3.01 5.84 -5.33
C SER A 85 3.84 5.52 -4.08
N ASN A 86 3.85 6.40 -3.07
CA ASN A 86 4.57 6.17 -1.82
C ASN A 86 4.00 4.98 -1.05
N ARG A 87 2.68 4.84 -1.00
CA ARG A 87 2.01 3.67 -0.38
C ARG A 87 2.38 2.39 -1.10
N MET A 88 2.46 2.42 -2.42
CA MET A 88 2.85 1.27 -3.23
C MET A 88 4.33 0.91 -3.03
N PHE A 89 5.22 1.90 -2.93
CA PHE A 89 6.63 1.65 -2.57
C PHE A 89 6.74 0.99 -1.19
N LEU A 90 5.99 1.49 -0.21
CA LEU A 90 5.96 0.89 1.12
C LEU A 90 5.38 -0.53 1.10
N LEU A 91 4.33 -0.79 0.32
CA LEU A 91 3.79 -2.13 0.11
C LEU A 91 4.86 -3.06 -0.49
N LYS A 92 5.62 -2.60 -1.49
CA LYS A 92 6.72 -3.35 -2.10
C LYS A 92 7.84 -3.68 -1.11
N ILE A 93 8.16 -2.78 -0.17
CA ILE A 93 9.09 -3.09 0.91
C ILE A 93 8.56 -4.23 1.77
N TYR A 94 7.31 -4.16 2.22
CA TYR A 94 6.72 -5.26 3.00
C TYR A 94 6.57 -6.55 2.20
N THR A 95 6.34 -6.47 0.90
CA THR A 95 6.37 -7.62 -0.02
C THR A 95 7.75 -8.29 -0.04
N GLY A 96 8.82 -7.51 -0.17
CA GLY A 96 10.19 -8.04 -0.10
C GLY A 96 10.47 -8.74 1.22
N LEU A 97 10.03 -8.19 2.36
CA LEU A 97 10.24 -8.82 3.65
C LEU A 97 9.43 -10.12 3.82
N ILE A 98 8.12 -10.08 3.55
CA ILE A 98 7.21 -11.16 3.90
C ILE A 98 7.22 -12.28 2.86
N LYS A 99 7.18 -11.95 1.56
CA LYS A 99 7.10 -12.94 0.48
C LYS A 99 8.47 -13.44 0.03
N GLU A 100 9.43 -12.53 -0.11
CA GLU A 100 10.73 -12.87 -0.71
C GLU A 100 11.74 -13.35 0.34
N LEU A 101 11.80 -12.69 1.51
CA LEU A 101 12.67 -13.08 2.63
C LEU A 101 11.97 -13.99 3.65
N GLY A 102 10.67 -14.22 3.53
CA GLY A 102 9.92 -15.11 4.42
C GLY A 102 9.77 -14.60 5.87
N VAL A 103 9.91 -13.30 6.11
CA VAL A 103 9.75 -12.71 7.44
C VAL A 103 8.29 -12.83 7.89
N SER A 104 8.06 -13.55 8.98
CA SER A 104 6.70 -13.80 9.46
C SER A 104 6.00 -12.53 9.98
N PRO A 105 4.65 -12.44 9.90
CA PRO A 105 3.88 -11.33 10.46
C PRO A 105 4.15 -11.12 11.95
N LYS A 106 4.36 -12.22 12.70
CA LYS A 106 4.71 -12.18 14.11
C LYS A 106 6.05 -11.47 14.35
N THR A 107 7.03 -11.69 13.49
CA THR A 107 8.33 -11.02 13.55
C THR A 107 8.21 -9.53 13.25
N ILE A 108 7.50 -9.18 12.17
CA ILE A 108 7.23 -7.78 11.82
C ILE A 108 6.55 -7.03 12.98
N ARG A 109 5.55 -7.65 13.62
CA ARG A 109 4.89 -7.09 14.81
C ARG A 109 5.88 -6.87 15.97
N LYS A 110 6.77 -7.82 16.24
CA LYS A 110 7.78 -7.70 17.29
C LYS A 110 8.72 -6.52 17.02
N TRP A 111 9.23 -6.40 15.79
CA TRP A 111 10.10 -5.29 15.41
C TRP A 111 9.41 -3.94 15.58
N ARG A 112 8.14 -3.85 15.18
CA ARG A 112 7.32 -2.65 15.37
C ARG A 112 7.13 -2.33 16.85
N ALA A 113 6.72 -3.31 17.66
CA ALA A 113 6.48 -3.11 19.08
C ALA A 113 7.73 -2.71 19.87
N ALA A 114 8.91 -3.15 19.41
CA ALA A 114 10.19 -2.76 19.99
C ALA A 114 10.76 -1.45 19.41
N GLY A 115 10.07 -0.79 18.46
CA GLY A 115 10.56 0.45 17.84
C GLY A 115 11.78 0.28 16.94
N ILE A 116 12.10 -0.95 16.53
CA ILE A 116 13.28 -1.29 15.71
C ILE A 116 12.94 -1.63 14.26
N LEU A 117 11.67 -1.52 13.86
CA LEU A 117 11.19 -1.92 12.53
C LEU A 117 12.04 -1.39 11.39
N LEU A 118 12.32 -0.08 11.35
CA LEU A 118 13.12 0.50 10.28
C LEU A 118 14.56 -0.04 10.25
N ASN A 119 15.18 -0.21 11.42
CA ASN A 119 16.55 -0.71 11.52
C ASN A 119 16.66 -2.15 11.01
N GLU A 120 15.68 -2.99 11.36
CA GLU A 120 15.60 -4.36 10.89
C GLU A 120 15.34 -4.40 9.38
N ILE A 121 14.49 -3.52 8.84
CA ILE A 121 14.32 -3.39 7.39
C ILE A 121 15.64 -3.03 6.71
N LYS A 122 16.36 -2.02 7.21
CA LYS A 122 17.67 -1.61 6.67
C LYS A 122 18.71 -2.73 6.73
N ARG A 123 18.62 -3.65 7.69
CA ARG A 123 19.52 -4.80 7.81
C ARG A 123 19.17 -5.91 6.85
N GLU A 124 17.90 -6.30 6.77
CA GLU A 124 17.45 -7.48 6.00
C GLU A 124 17.29 -7.17 4.51
N PHE A 125 16.82 -5.98 4.16
CA PHE A 125 16.45 -5.65 2.77
C PHE A 125 17.63 -5.63 1.79
N PRO A 126 18.86 -5.21 2.15
CA PRO A 126 20.02 -5.34 1.26
C PRO A 126 20.33 -6.79 0.84
N ILE A 127 20.03 -7.78 1.70
CA ILE A 127 20.20 -9.20 1.37
C ILE A 127 19.34 -9.57 0.16
N LEU A 128 18.09 -9.09 0.13
CA LEU A 128 17.18 -9.28 -1.00
C LEU A 128 17.69 -8.62 -2.29
N LEU A 129 18.28 -7.43 -2.18
CA LEU A 129 18.82 -6.72 -3.35
C LEU A 129 19.98 -7.49 -4.01
N ILE A 130 20.81 -8.16 -3.21
CA ILE A 130 21.96 -8.94 -3.68
C ILE A 130 21.52 -10.30 -4.25
N GLN A 131 20.56 -10.99 -3.59
CA GLN A 131 20.25 -12.39 -3.91
C GLN A 131 19.28 -12.59 -5.08
N ARG A 132 18.42 -11.63 -5.43
CA ARG A 132 17.26 -11.87 -6.35
C ARG A 132 17.11 -10.87 -7.52
N HIS A 133 18.20 -10.40 -8.13
CA HIS A 133 18.13 -9.39 -9.21
C HIS A 133 17.27 -8.17 -8.79
N GLY A 134 17.58 -7.58 -7.63
CA GLY A 134 16.76 -6.61 -6.88
C GLY A 134 16.43 -5.26 -7.54
N GLN A 135 16.57 -5.13 -8.86
CA GLN A 135 16.14 -3.97 -9.64
C GLN A 135 14.71 -3.50 -9.33
N PRO A 136 13.68 -4.37 -9.19
CA PRO A 136 12.31 -3.87 -8.96
C PRO A 136 12.10 -3.29 -7.56
N TYR A 137 13.00 -3.56 -6.61
CA TYR A 137 12.89 -3.13 -5.22
C TYR A 137 13.85 -1.99 -4.86
N LEU A 138 14.89 -1.75 -5.67
CA LEU A 138 15.91 -0.72 -5.43
C LEU A 138 15.28 0.67 -5.29
N ALA A 139 14.42 1.07 -6.22
CA ALA A 139 13.75 2.38 -6.17
C ALA A 139 12.89 2.56 -4.91
N CYS A 140 12.21 1.49 -4.48
CA CYS A 140 11.37 1.52 -3.28
C CYS A 140 12.23 1.63 -2.01
N PHE A 141 13.38 0.95 -1.99
CA PHE A 141 14.30 0.98 -0.86
C PHE A 141 15.03 2.32 -0.75
N SER A 142 15.53 2.86 -1.86
CA SER A 142 16.10 4.22 -1.89
C SER A 142 15.09 5.25 -1.40
N TRP A 143 13.83 5.16 -1.87
CA TRP A 143 12.76 6.00 -1.36
C TRP A 143 12.56 5.87 0.15
N LEU A 144 12.59 4.67 0.72
CA LEU A 144 12.45 4.48 2.17
C LEU A 144 13.62 5.12 2.95
N LEU A 145 14.85 5.02 2.44
CA LEU A 145 16.02 5.65 3.07
C LEU A 145 15.93 7.19 3.04
N GLU A 146 15.31 7.76 2.02
CA GLU A 146 15.02 9.20 1.96
C GLU A 146 13.81 9.60 2.82
N ASN A 147 12.95 8.63 3.16
CA ASN A 147 11.65 8.87 3.81
C ASN A 147 11.47 8.07 5.11
N GLU A 148 12.54 7.94 5.91
CA GLU A 148 12.54 7.20 7.18
C GLU A 148 11.45 7.65 8.17
N TRP A 149 11.06 8.93 8.07
CA TRP A 149 10.00 9.55 8.87
C TRP A 149 8.65 8.82 8.73
N VAL A 150 8.41 8.12 7.62
CA VAL A 150 7.20 7.32 7.36
C VAL A 150 6.99 6.25 8.43
N LEU A 151 8.09 5.65 8.92
CA LEU A 151 8.04 4.57 9.91
C LEU A 151 8.49 5.01 11.31
N ASN A 152 9.31 6.06 11.41
CA ASN A 152 9.81 6.57 12.69
C ASN A 152 8.85 7.53 13.40
N GLY A 153 7.78 7.97 12.74
CA GLY A 153 6.76 8.83 13.35
C GLY A 153 7.29 10.19 13.81
N GLN A 154 8.24 10.78 13.08
CA GLN A 154 8.77 12.10 13.42
C GLN A 154 7.69 13.20 13.37
N SER A 155 7.89 14.22 14.21
CA SER A 155 6.96 15.32 14.58
C SER A 155 5.97 15.76 13.49
N PRO A 156 4.71 16.10 13.87
CA PRO A 156 3.72 16.72 12.99
C PRO A 156 4.25 17.89 12.16
N GLU A 157 5.22 18.66 12.67
CA GLU A 157 5.84 19.79 11.97
C GLU A 157 6.73 19.35 10.80
N HIS A 158 7.53 18.29 11.00
CA HIS A 158 8.32 17.71 9.93
C HIS A 158 7.39 17.09 8.87
N SER A 159 6.31 16.45 9.32
CA SER A 159 5.27 15.96 8.42
C SER A 159 4.59 17.09 7.64
N LEU A 160 4.29 18.24 8.26
CA LEU A 160 3.65 19.37 7.60
C LEU A 160 4.57 20.02 6.56
N SER A 161 5.85 20.23 6.90
CA SER A 161 6.84 20.75 5.94
C SER A 161 7.05 19.81 4.74
N LEU A 162 7.02 18.49 4.96
CA LEU A 162 7.04 17.50 3.89
C LEU A 162 5.76 17.52 3.06
N ARG A 163 4.58 17.70 3.67
CA ARG A 163 3.28 17.87 2.96
C ARG A 163 3.33 19.06 2.03
N ILE A 164 3.87 20.17 2.52
CA ILE A 164 4.03 21.39 1.74
C ILE A 164 4.97 21.11 0.54
N LYS A 165 6.12 20.47 0.77
CA LYS A 165 7.06 20.12 -0.32
C LYS A 165 6.46 19.20 -1.37
N ASP A 166 5.73 18.15 -0.98
CA ASP A 166 5.10 17.23 -1.93
C ASP A 166 3.94 17.89 -2.69
N GLY A 167 3.14 18.72 -2.01
CA GLY A 167 2.11 19.55 -2.63
C GLY A 167 2.69 20.53 -3.66
N LEU A 168 3.81 21.17 -3.35
CA LEU A 168 4.54 22.05 -4.27
C LEU A 168 5.05 21.28 -5.49
N LYS A 169 5.66 20.09 -5.31
CA LYS A 169 6.09 19.24 -6.43
C LYS A 169 4.94 18.76 -7.31
N ALA A 170 3.76 18.51 -6.73
CA ALA A 170 2.57 18.15 -7.47
C ALA A 170 2.07 19.33 -8.30
N PHE A 171 2.04 20.51 -7.68
CA PHE A 171 1.67 21.78 -8.32
C PHE A 171 2.60 22.10 -9.50
N GLU A 172 3.92 22.09 -9.27
CA GLU A 172 4.94 22.35 -10.29
C GLU A 172 4.78 21.43 -11.51
N ARG A 173 4.60 20.12 -11.28
CA ARG A 173 4.39 19.15 -12.36
C ARG A 173 3.12 19.44 -13.15
N ALA A 174 2.02 19.70 -12.46
CA ALA A 174 0.74 20.02 -13.09
C ALA A 174 0.84 21.31 -13.92
N TRP A 175 1.50 22.34 -13.38
CA TRP A 175 1.75 23.61 -14.05
C TRP A 175 2.50 23.43 -15.37
N HIS A 176 3.63 22.71 -15.35
CA HIS A 176 4.42 22.49 -16.56
C HIS A 176 3.72 21.62 -17.60
N LEU A 177 2.98 20.59 -17.17
CA LEU A 177 2.22 19.73 -18.08
C LEU A 177 1.12 20.48 -18.83
N LEU A 178 0.55 21.53 -18.21
CA LEU A 178 -0.46 22.39 -18.82
C LEU A 178 0.15 23.54 -19.65
N GLY A 179 1.47 23.52 -19.87
CA GLY A 179 2.17 24.54 -20.66
C GLY A 179 2.53 25.81 -19.88
N GLY A 180 2.49 25.76 -18.55
CA GLY A 180 2.96 26.84 -17.70
C GLY A 180 4.45 27.16 -17.94
N PRO A 181 4.85 28.44 -18.01
CA PRO A 181 6.24 28.84 -18.15
C PRO A 181 7.14 28.26 -17.05
N ARG A 182 8.40 27.96 -17.39
CA ARG A 182 9.38 27.33 -16.47
C ARG A 182 10.24 28.33 -15.70
N ASP A 183 10.22 29.57 -16.14
CA ASP A 183 10.96 30.72 -15.61
C ASP A 183 10.15 31.49 -14.55
N VAL A 184 8.86 31.20 -14.43
CA VAL A 184 7.97 31.76 -13.41
C VAL A 184 8.14 30.97 -12.11
N ASP A 185 8.31 31.68 -11.00
CA ASP A 185 8.41 31.03 -9.69
C ASP A 185 7.06 30.40 -9.27
N LEU A 186 7.10 29.43 -8.34
CA LEU A 186 5.88 28.70 -7.96
C LEU A 186 4.84 29.57 -7.25
N GLU A 187 5.25 30.67 -6.61
CA GLU A 187 4.34 31.58 -5.92
C GLU A 187 3.59 32.44 -6.93
N GLU A 188 4.30 32.98 -7.92
CA GLU A 188 3.74 33.71 -9.05
C GLU A 188 2.82 32.81 -9.89
N ALA A 189 3.24 31.57 -10.16
CA ALA A 189 2.39 30.57 -10.81
C ALA A 189 1.10 30.30 -10.01
N ASN A 190 1.19 30.17 -8.67
CA ASN A 190 0.02 30.02 -7.80
C ASN A 190 -0.90 31.25 -7.86
N MET A 191 -0.33 32.47 -7.87
CA MET A 191 -1.10 33.70 -8.03
C MET A 191 -1.82 33.77 -9.38
N ILE A 192 -1.20 33.30 -10.47
CA ILE A 192 -1.85 33.19 -11.79
C ILE A 192 -3.03 32.22 -11.73
N VAL A 193 -2.84 31.03 -11.14
CA VAL A 193 -3.91 30.03 -10.99
C VAL A 193 -5.06 30.61 -10.16
N LEU A 194 -4.77 31.33 -9.07
CA LEU A 194 -5.79 31.95 -8.23
C LEU A 194 -6.65 32.98 -8.99
N GLN A 195 -6.13 33.62 -10.03
CA GLN A 195 -6.88 34.55 -10.89
C GLN A 195 -7.75 33.87 -11.94
N TRP A 196 -7.62 32.56 -12.14
CA TRP A 196 -8.44 31.85 -13.12
C TRP A 196 -9.92 31.77 -12.70
N PRO A 197 -10.84 31.60 -13.67
CA PRO A 197 -12.23 31.31 -13.40
C PRO A 197 -12.39 30.11 -12.46
N PRO A 198 -13.39 30.09 -11.55
CA PRO A 198 -13.57 29.02 -10.58
C PRO A 198 -13.49 27.62 -11.18
N ASP A 199 -14.21 27.36 -12.27
CA ASP A 199 -14.24 26.04 -12.91
C ASP A 199 -12.87 25.60 -13.44
N LYS A 200 -12.08 26.55 -13.97
CA LYS A 200 -10.73 26.29 -14.47
C LYS A 200 -9.78 25.96 -13.31
N ARG A 201 -9.93 26.61 -12.15
CA ARG A 201 -9.17 26.27 -10.94
C ARG A 201 -9.52 24.88 -10.42
N GLU A 202 -10.79 24.52 -10.46
CA GLU A 202 -11.24 23.19 -10.04
C GLU A 202 -10.71 22.09 -10.95
N CYS A 203 -10.69 22.32 -12.27
CA CYS A 203 -10.02 21.44 -13.23
C CYS A 203 -8.51 21.34 -12.97
N PHE A 204 -7.84 22.44 -12.65
CA PHE A 204 -6.41 22.45 -12.33
C PHE A 204 -6.11 21.66 -11.06
N GLU A 205 -6.89 21.86 -10.00
CA GLU A 205 -6.77 21.13 -8.73
C GLU A 205 -7.03 19.63 -8.91
N PHE A 206 -8.02 19.29 -9.74
CA PHE A 206 -8.26 17.92 -10.13
C PHE A 206 -7.08 17.31 -10.88
N TYR A 207 -6.57 18.03 -11.89
CA TYR A 207 -5.42 17.58 -12.68
C TYR A 207 -4.15 17.43 -11.83
N ARG A 208 -3.90 18.36 -10.89
CA ARG A 208 -2.82 18.28 -9.91
C ARG A 208 -2.91 17.00 -9.08
N GLY A 209 -4.11 16.64 -8.64
CA GLY A 209 -4.38 15.38 -7.96
C GLY A 209 -4.03 14.17 -8.84
N ALA A 210 -4.54 14.15 -10.08
CA ALA A 210 -4.32 13.06 -11.01
C ALA A 210 -2.84 12.80 -11.32
N VAL A 211 -2.02 13.86 -11.45
CA VAL A 211 -0.56 13.75 -11.70
C VAL A 211 0.18 13.00 -10.59
N ILE A 212 -0.35 12.97 -9.37
CA ILE A 212 0.21 12.24 -8.23
C ILE A 212 -0.61 11.00 -7.84
N ASN A 213 -1.51 10.54 -8.73
CA ASN A 213 -2.46 9.46 -8.47
C ASN A 213 -3.25 9.66 -7.17
N TRP A 214 -3.64 10.92 -6.91
CA TRP A 214 -4.48 11.32 -5.80
C TRP A 214 -5.88 11.66 -6.29
N TYR A 215 -6.88 11.22 -5.54
CA TYR A 215 -8.29 11.38 -5.88
C TYR A 215 -9.00 12.22 -4.82
N PRO A 216 -10.00 13.03 -5.21
CA PRO A 216 -10.77 13.83 -4.25
C PRO A 216 -11.46 12.94 -3.22
N LEU A 217 -11.62 13.42 -1.98
CA LEU A 217 -12.43 12.71 -0.97
C LEU A 217 -13.93 12.89 -1.28
N ARG A 218 -14.77 11.93 -0.85
CA ARG A 218 -16.24 12.00 -0.97
C ARG A 218 -16.83 13.32 -0.45
N SER A 219 -16.18 13.94 0.54
CA SER A 219 -16.64 15.17 1.18
C SER A 219 -16.38 16.46 0.38
N VAL A 220 -15.64 16.42 -0.73
CA VAL A 220 -15.34 17.62 -1.52
C VAL A 220 -16.18 17.68 -2.80
N PRO A 221 -16.65 18.86 -3.25
CA PRO A 221 -17.50 18.99 -4.45
C PRO A 221 -16.91 18.37 -5.72
N ARG A 222 -15.58 18.38 -5.85
CA ARG A 222 -14.84 17.74 -6.96
C ARG A 222 -15.15 16.25 -7.13
N TRP A 223 -15.51 15.54 -6.06
CA TRP A 223 -15.95 14.14 -6.14
C TRP A 223 -17.17 13.98 -7.07
N LEU A 224 -18.13 14.90 -6.96
CA LEU A 224 -19.34 14.90 -7.78
C LEU A 224 -19.06 15.45 -9.18
N TRP A 225 -18.32 16.57 -9.29
CA TRP A 225 -18.08 17.25 -10.56
C TRP A 225 -17.31 16.41 -11.57
N PHE A 226 -16.36 15.59 -11.12
CA PHE A 226 -15.53 14.75 -11.99
C PHE A 226 -15.97 13.27 -12.03
N GLY A 227 -17.16 12.95 -11.51
CA GLY A 227 -17.79 11.64 -11.74
C GLY A 227 -17.20 10.46 -10.94
N PHE A 228 -16.56 10.71 -9.80
CA PHE A 228 -16.06 9.62 -8.90
C PHE A 228 -17.19 8.86 -8.20
N CYS A 229 -18.44 9.29 -8.38
CA CYS A 229 -19.67 8.67 -7.87
C CYS A 229 -20.03 7.30 -8.47
N ALA A 230 -19.17 6.67 -9.28
CA ALA A 230 -19.41 5.33 -9.82
C ALA A 230 -19.20 4.19 -8.80
N CYS A 231 -18.67 4.46 -7.60
CA CYS A 231 -18.25 3.44 -6.64
C CYS A 231 -18.94 3.61 -5.28
N ALA A 232 -19.55 2.54 -4.74
CA ALA A 232 -20.27 2.60 -3.47
C ALA A 232 -19.34 2.72 -2.25
N GLY A 233 -18.07 2.30 -2.41
CA GLY A 233 -16.97 2.50 -1.46
C GLY A 233 -15.59 2.38 -2.09
N GLU A 234 -14.54 2.61 -1.30
CA GLU A 234 -13.12 2.62 -1.73
C GLU A 234 -12.68 1.28 -2.38
N LYS A 235 -13.31 0.16 -2.01
CA LYS A 235 -13.07 -1.15 -2.62
C LYS A 235 -13.52 -1.20 -4.10
N ASP A 236 -14.70 -0.68 -4.39
CA ASP A 236 -15.23 -0.64 -5.76
C ASP A 236 -14.41 0.32 -6.62
N GLU A 237 -13.90 1.39 -6.02
CA GLU A 237 -13.00 2.36 -6.65
C GLU A 237 -11.66 1.73 -7.04
N TYR A 238 -11.07 0.93 -6.15
CA TYR A 238 -9.84 0.17 -6.44
C TYR A 238 -10.04 -0.84 -7.59
N ASP A 239 -11.14 -1.57 -7.58
CA ASP A 239 -11.46 -2.56 -8.62
C ASP A 239 -11.75 -1.90 -9.98
N LEU A 240 -12.42 -0.74 -9.98
CA LEU A 240 -12.63 0.06 -11.19
C LEU A 240 -11.29 0.55 -11.76
N ASN A 241 -10.38 1.01 -10.90
CA ASN A 241 -9.06 1.51 -11.30
C ASN A 241 -8.20 0.41 -11.96
N ASN A 242 -8.25 -0.81 -11.42
CA ASN A 242 -7.56 -1.97 -12.00
C ASN A 242 -8.21 -2.46 -13.30
N ARG A 243 -9.53 -2.33 -13.46
CA ARG A 243 -10.25 -2.74 -14.67
C ARG A 243 -10.11 -1.77 -15.84
N LEU A 244 -10.01 -0.47 -15.56
CA LEU A 244 -9.92 0.56 -16.60
C LEU A 244 -8.51 0.72 -17.20
N GLY A 245 -7.50 -0.01 -16.72
CA GLY A 245 -6.13 0.12 -17.23
C GLY A 245 -5.54 1.53 -17.08
N LEU A 246 -6.09 2.34 -16.16
CA LEU A 246 -5.66 3.71 -15.90
C LEU A 246 -4.38 3.77 -15.03
N CYS A 247 -3.95 2.64 -14.46
CA CYS A 247 -2.54 2.43 -14.13
C CYS A 247 -1.76 2.23 -15.44
N GLY A 248 -1.39 3.36 -16.04
CA GLY A 248 -0.63 3.42 -17.28
C GLY A 248 0.68 2.62 -17.22
N LYS A 249 1.02 2.07 -18.39
CA LYS A 249 2.38 1.71 -18.80
C LYS A 249 3.37 2.84 -18.52
#